data_AF-X1U5T5-F1
#
_entry.id   AF-X1U5T5-F1
#
_cell.length_a   1.000
_cell.length_b   1.000
_cell.length_c   1.000
_cell.angle_alpha   90.00
_cell.angle_beta   90.00
_cell.angle_gamma   90.00
#
_symmetry.space_group_name_H-M   'P 1'
#
loop_
_entity.id
_entity.type
_entity.pdbx_description
1 polymer ?
#
loop_
_entity_poly.entity_id
_entity_poly.type
_entity_poly.pdbx_seq_one_letter_code
_entity_poly.pdbx_strand_id
1 'polypeptide(L)'
;MAHGQPDFGMYAAKETVASLADVGELAARLGSIVAQDRRGDVIFLEDFEAPILNWTGAGPDHGEVQRLYPDAACMGSQCVYLQTGATAEDYSDVIHRIQVTPNQRYGVEARIQRVLGEAYYDIEIWIYNGTVYRRAEWRYDNVNKRLLIIDSGGNPKV
;
A
#
# COMPACT_ATOMS: atom_id res chain seq x y z
N MET A 1 -8.95 31.21 -17.25
CA MET A 1 -9.16 30.74 -15.87
C MET A 1 -7.82 30.79 -15.18
N ALA A 2 -7.72 31.43 -14.01
CA ALA A 2 -6.46 31.48 -13.28
C ALA A 2 -6.14 30.06 -12.79
N HIS A 3 -5.07 29.47 -13.31
CA HIS A 3 -4.54 28.21 -12.79
C HIS A 3 -3.79 28.52 -11.48
N GLY A 4 -4.10 27.78 -10.42
CA GLY A 4 -3.40 27.87 -9.14
C GLY A 4 -1.93 27.48 -9.25
N GLN A 5 -1.15 27.79 -8.22
CA GLN A 5 0.28 27.46 -8.19
C GLN A 5 0.51 25.94 -8.17
N PRO A 6 1.61 25.45 -8.78
CA PRO A 6 2.00 24.04 -8.71
C PRO A 6 2.26 23.58 -7.27
N ASP A 7 1.76 22.39 -6.94
CA ASP A 7 1.66 21.83 -5.58
C ASP A 7 2.99 21.24 -5.05
N PHE A 8 4.13 21.79 -5.47
CA PHE A 8 5.46 21.26 -5.16
C PHE A 8 6.27 22.18 -4.23
N GLY A 9 5.62 22.73 -3.21
CA GLY A 9 6.25 22.99 -1.90
C GLY A 9 7.57 23.77 -1.90
N MET A 10 7.73 24.79 -2.74
CA MET A 10 8.84 25.72 -2.63
C MET A 10 8.31 27.14 -2.74
N TYR A 11 8.20 27.85 -1.62
CA TYR A 11 9.06 28.99 -1.30
C TYR A 11 8.84 29.41 0.16
N ALA A 12 9.94 29.36 0.92
CA ALA A 12 10.13 29.75 2.32
C ALA A 12 9.62 28.77 3.39
N ALA A 13 10.55 28.01 3.98
CA ALA A 13 10.38 27.53 5.33
C ALA A 13 10.15 28.74 6.25
N LYS A 14 8.90 28.99 6.66
CA LYS A 14 8.60 29.89 7.77
C LYS A 14 8.67 29.06 9.04
N GLU A 15 9.71 29.30 9.84
CA GLU A 15 9.98 28.56 11.08
C GLU A 15 8.86 28.66 12.14
N THR A 16 8.00 29.68 12.08
CA THR A 16 7.16 30.05 13.23
C THR A 16 5.67 30.20 12.96
N VAL A 17 5.20 30.20 11.70
CA VAL A 17 3.77 30.37 11.40
C VAL A 17 3.36 29.54 10.19
N ALA A 18 2.44 28.59 10.40
CA ALA A 18 1.79 27.86 9.31
C ALA A 18 0.94 28.83 8.48
N SER A 19 1.10 28.80 7.16
CA SER A 19 0.29 29.59 6.24
C SER A 19 -1.11 29.00 6.11
N LEU A 20 -2.08 29.80 5.64
CA LEU A 20 -3.43 29.32 5.34
C LEU A 20 -3.43 28.18 4.31
N ALA A 21 -2.45 28.19 3.39
CA ALA A 21 -2.24 27.11 2.44
C ALA A 21 -1.79 25.83 3.16
N ASP A 22 -0.87 25.92 4.11
CA ASP A 22 -0.43 24.77 4.92
C ASP A 22 -1.57 24.18 5.76
N VAL A 23 -2.48 25.02 6.27
CA VAL A 23 -3.66 24.59 7.03
C VAL A 23 -4.74 23.99 6.12
N GLY A 24 -4.94 24.56 4.92
CA GLY A 24 -5.83 24.00 3.90
C GLY A 24 -5.32 22.65 3.37
N GLU A 25 -4.01 22.52 3.23
CA GLU A 25 -3.35 21.27 2.90
C GLU A 25 -3.50 20.26 4.04
N LEU A 26 -3.31 20.67 5.31
CA LEU A 26 -3.56 19.82 6.48
C LEU A 26 -5.03 19.32 6.54
N ALA A 27 -5.99 20.17 6.19
CA ALA A 27 -7.41 19.80 6.14
C ALA A 27 -7.71 18.83 4.99
N ALA A 28 -7.10 19.03 3.81
CA ALA A 28 -7.14 18.04 2.72
C ALA A 28 -6.42 16.73 3.08
N ARG A 29 -5.37 16.81 3.91
CA ARG A 29 -4.58 15.67 4.40
C ARG A 29 -5.30 14.86 5.48
N LEU A 30 -6.18 15.45 6.29
CA LEU A 30 -6.94 14.75 7.34
C LEU A 30 -7.90 13.68 6.80
N GLY A 31 -8.32 13.78 5.53
CA GLY A 31 -9.09 12.75 4.82
C GLY A 31 -8.28 11.96 3.79
N SER A 32 -7.00 12.26 3.60
CA SER A 32 -6.13 11.59 2.64
C SER A 32 -5.61 10.28 3.22
N ILE A 33 -5.72 9.19 2.46
CA ILE A 33 -5.11 7.90 2.84
C ILE A 33 -3.57 7.99 2.92
N VAL A 34 -2.97 8.91 2.15
CA VAL A 34 -1.54 9.20 2.23
C VAL A 34 -1.30 10.16 3.39
N ALA A 35 -1.02 9.61 4.56
CA ALA A 35 -0.83 10.36 5.79
C ALA A 35 0.65 10.48 6.22
N GLN A 36 1.57 9.69 5.64
CA GLN A 36 2.89 9.47 6.25
C GLN A 36 4.12 9.90 5.40
N ASP A 37 4.10 9.89 4.06
CA ASP A 37 5.16 10.56 3.25
C ASP A 37 4.73 10.74 1.76
N ARG A 38 5.13 11.85 1.13
CA ARG A 38 5.02 12.07 -0.34
C ARG A 38 6.31 12.62 -0.96
N ARG A 39 7.49 12.26 -0.44
CA ARG A 39 8.76 12.53 -1.13
C ARG A 39 8.84 11.72 -2.44
N GLY A 40 8.25 12.23 -3.51
CA GLY A 40 8.21 11.62 -4.85
C GLY A 40 6.84 11.74 -5.51
N ASP A 41 6.77 11.36 -6.79
CA ASP A 41 5.52 11.35 -7.56
C ASP A 41 4.68 10.11 -7.20
N VAL A 42 3.43 10.33 -6.81
CA VAL A 42 2.46 9.24 -6.59
C VAL A 42 1.91 8.79 -7.93
N ILE A 43 2.26 7.57 -8.36
CA ILE A 43 1.84 7.02 -9.65
C ILE A 43 0.58 6.16 -9.57
N PHE A 44 0.20 5.73 -8.36
CA PHE A 44 -0.99 4.93 -8.11
C PHE A 44 -1.44 5.13 -6.66
N LEU A 45 -2.74 5.19 -6.45
CA LEU A 45 -3.38 5.31 -5.16
C LEU A 45 -4.68 4.50 -5.17
N GLU A 46 -4.92 3.76 -4.10
CA GLU A 46 -6.12 2.99 -3.89
C GLU A 46 -6.62 3.25 -2.47
N ASP A 47 -7.88 3.66 -2.36
CA ASP A 47 -8.59 3.87 -1.09
C ASP A 47 -9.69 2.82 -0.86
N PHE A 48 -9.93 1.96 -1.86
CA PHE A 48 -10.98 0.95 -1.88
C PHE A 48 -12.40 1.50 -1.80
N GLU A 49 -12.66 2.80 -2.01
CA GLU A 49 -14.02 3.36 -1.94
C GLU A 49 -14.88 3.04 -3.17
N ALA A 50 -14.27 2.53 -4.24
CA ALA A 50 -15.02 2.00 -5.37
C ALA A 50 -15.88 0.79 -4.95
N PRO A 51 -17.12 0.64 -5.45
CA PRO A 51 -18.01 -0.46 -5.04
C PRO A 51 -17.59 -1.84 -5.60
N ILE A 52 -16.48 -1.90 -6.34
CA ILE A 52 -15.96 -3.10 -6.98
C ILE A 52 -14.47 -3.19 -6.66
N LEU A 53 -14.03 -4.36 -6.20
CA LEU A 53 -12.62 -4.67 -5.99
C LEU A 53 -11.94 -4.82 -7.35
N ASN A 54 -11.30 -3.75 -7.84
CA ASN A 54 -10.59 -3.73 -9.12
C ASN A 54 -9.16 -4.29 -9.03
N TRP A 55 -9.02 -5.39 -8.29
CA TRP A 55 -7.78 -6.11 -8.08
C TRP A 55 -8.03 -7.58 -8.41
N THR A 56 -7.04 -8.24 -9.00
CA THR A 56 -7.14 -9.67 -9.27
C THR A 56 -6.82 -10.43 -7.99
N GLY A 57 -7.78 -11.16 -7.42
CA GLY A 57 -7.51 -12.07 -6.31
C GLY A 57 -6.73 -13.30 -6.79
N ALA A 58 -5.81 -13.80 -5.97
CA ALA A 58 -5.25 -15.14 -6.11
C ALA A 58 -5.23 -15.88 -4.76
N GLY A 59 -5.29 -17.19 -4.85
CA GLY A 59 -5.29 -18.13 -3.74
C GLY A 59 -5.56 -19.54 -4.27
N PRO A 60 -5.05 -20.59 -3.62
CA PRO A 60 -5.30 -21.95 -4.05
C PRO A 60 -6.69 -22.34 -3.54
N ASP A 61 -7.75 -22.25 -4.34
CA ASP A 61 -9.16 -22.73 -4.20
C ASP A 61 -9.66 -23.46 -2.90
N HIS A 62 -9.19 -23.14 -1.69
CA HIS A 62 -9.37 -23.85 -0.42
C HIS A 62 -10.11 -23.00 0.63
N GLY A 63 -10.96 -22.07 0.18
CA GLY A 63 -11.81 -21.26 1.05
C GLY A 63 -11.24 -19.89 1.40
N GLU A 64 -10.28 -19.42 0.62
CA GLU A 64 -9.80 -18.05 0.64
C GLU A 64 -10.91 -17.07 0.26
N VAL A 65 -10.88 -15.88 0.86
CA VAL A 65 -11.84 -14.82 0.56
C VAL A 65 -11.09 -13.50 0.34
N GLN A 66 -11.30 -12.90 -0.82
CA GLN A 66 -10.94 -11.51 -1.12
C GLN A 66 -12.22 -10.71 -1.36
N ARG A 67 -12.45 -9.67 -0.55
CA ARG A 67 -13.64 -8.81 -0.72
C ARG A 67 -13.42 -7.43 -0.13
N LEU A 68 -14.27 -6.49 -0.56
CA LEU A 68 -14.45 -5.23 0.16
C LEU A 68 -15.17 -5.49 1.49
N TYR A 69 -14.74 -4.80 2.54
CA TYR A 69 -15.20 -5.04 3.91
C TYR A 69 -15.26 -3.74 4.71
N PRO A 70 -16.43 -3.36 5.27
CA PRO A 70 -16.61 -2.09 5.95
C PRO A 70 -16.17 -2.10 7.43
N ASP A 71 -16.31 -3.23 8.13
CA ASP A 71 -16.24 -3.22 9.61
C ASP A 71 -14.82 -3.05 10.18
N ALA A 72 -13.80 -3.16 9.32
CA ALA A 72 -12.39 -3.01 9.70
C ALA A 72 -11.68 -1.96 8.85
N ALA A 73 -12.42 -1.01 8.27
CA ALA A 73 -11.84 0.13 7.58
C ALA A 73 -11.17 1.06 8.60
N CYS A 74 -9.88 1.35 8.40
CA CYS A 74 -9.13 2.31 9.21
C CYS A 74 -9.25 3.74 8.68
N MET A 75 -9.59 3.88 7.40
CA MET A 75 -9.80 5.11 6.64
C MET A 75 -10.88 4.79 5.61
N GLY A 76 -11.75 5.75 5.30
CA GLY A 76 -12.86 5.53 4.37
C GLY A 76 -14.01 4.70 4.94
N SER A 77 -14.85 4.20 4.05
CA SER A 77 -16.03 3.38 4.36
C SER A 77 -15.76 1.88 4.26
N GLN A 78 -14.69 1.48 3.55
CA GLN A 78 -14.34 0.07 3.36
C GLN A 78 -12.85 -0.16 3.17
N CYS A 79 -12.43 -1.42 3.30
CA CYS A 79 -11.06 -1.87 3.05
C CYS A 79 -11.08 -3.22 2.32
N VAL A 80 -9.91 -3.68 1.87
CA VAL A 80 -9.77 -5.07 1.41
C VAL A 80 -9.61 -6.00 2.61
N TYR A 81 -10.44 -7.04 2.62
CA TYR A 81 -10.35 -8.17 3.52
C TYR A 81 -9.78 -9.37 2.79
N LEU A 82 -8.70 -9.93 3.35
CA LEU A 82 -8.07 -11.16 2.91
C LEU A 82 -8.23 -12.22 4.02
N GLN A 83 -8.77 -13.36 3.66
CA GLN A 83 -8.87 -14.53 4.53
C GLN A 83 -8.17 -15.70 3.84
N THR A 84 -7.22 -16.33 4.52
CA THR A 84 -6.60 -17.58 4.09
C THR A 84 -7.52 -18.76 4.38
N GLY A 85 -7.28 -19.90 3.72
CA GLY A 85 -7.88 -21.17 4.11
C GLY A 85 -7.36 -21.71 5.46
N ALA A 86 -7.63 -22.98 5.71
CA ALA A 86 -7.38 -23.66 6.99
C ALA A 86 -6.07 -24.47 7.04
N THR A 87 -5.32 -24.54 5.94
CA THR A 87 -4.06 -25.29 5.83
C THR A 87 -2.85 -24.37 5.87
N ALA A 88 -1.67 -24.95 6.10
CA ALA A 88 -0.41 -24.19 6.21
C ALA A 88 0.07 -23.62 4.86
N GLU A 89 -0.45 -24.11 3.73
CA GLU A 89 -0.09 -23.66 2.38
C GLU A 89 -1.09 -22.65 1.80
N ASP A 90 -2.21 -22.43 2.50
CA ASP A 90 -3.26 -21.54 2.03
C ASP A 90 -2.81 -20.08 2.18
N TYR A 91 -2.97 -19.32 1.09
CA TYR A 91 -2.67 -17.90 1.05
C TYR A 91 -3.76 -17.17 0.30
N SER A 92 -4.01 -15.91 0.65
CA SER A 92 -4.95 -15.04 -0.04
C SER A 92 -4.26 -13.75 -0.37
N ASP A 93 -4.24 -13.38 -1.65
CA ASP A 93 -3.64 -12.13 -2.12
C ASP A 93 -4.59 -11.33 -3.01
N VAL A 94 -4.22 -10.07 -3.26
CA VAL A 94 -4.78 -9.25 -4.32
C VAL A 94 -3.64 -8.63 -5.12
N ILE A 95 -3.77 -8.63 -6.43
CA ILE A 95 -2.75 -8.19 -7.36
C ILE A 95 -3.32 -7.07 -8.24
N HIS A 96 -2.62 -5.93 -8.25
CA HIS A 96 -2.86 -4.85 -9.19
C HIS A 96 -1.62 -4.65 -10.07
N ARG A 97 -1.85 -4.34 -11.35
CA ARG A 97 -0.78 -4.19 -12.34
C ARG A 97 -0.88 -2.82 -12.99
N ILE A 98 0.19 -2.05 -12.89
CA ILE A 98 0.34 -0.75 -13.55
C ILE A 98 1.57 -0.77 -14.47
N GLN A 99 1.55 0.10 -15.47
CA GLN A 99 2.74 0.35 -16.28
C GLN A 99 3.66 1.31 -15.55
N VAL A 100 4.94 0.96 -15.46
CA VAL A 100 5.95 1.77 -14.77
C VAL A 100 7.21 1.88 -15.64
N THR A 101 7.95 2.98 -15.48
CA THR A 101 9.22 3.17 -16.18
C THR A 101 10.30 2.22 -15.63
N PRO A 102 10.89 1.32 -16.43
CA PRO A 102 11.89 0.39 -15.91
C PRO A 102 13.10 1.15 -15.34
N ASN A 103 13.78 0.53 -14.36
CA ASN A 103 15.00 1.03 -13.70
C ASN A 103 14.86 2.31 -12.86
N GLN A 104 13.65 2.69 -12.44
CA GLN A 104 13.43 3.71 -11.42
C GLN A 104 13.41 3.11 -10.01
N ARG A 105 13.45 3.98 -8.99
CA ARG A 105 13.19 3.60 -7.59
C ARG A 105 11.71 3.72 -7.31
N TYR A 106 11.12 2.67 -6.75
CA TYR A 106 9.72 2.62 -6.36
C TYR A 106 9.61 2.40 -4.87
N GLY A 107 8.63 3.04 -4.26
CA GLY A 107 8.19 2.78 -2.90
C GLY A 107 6.71 2.39 -2.92
N VAL A 108 6.28 1.70 -1.87
CA VAL A 108 4.87 1.43 -1.61
C VAL A 108 4.59 1.71 -0.14
N GLU A 109 3.43 2.27 0.13
CA GLU A 109 2.90 2.46 1.47
C GLU A 109 1.54 1.76 1.53
N ALA A 110 1.30 0.99 2.58
CA ALA A 110 0.01 0.39 2.84
C ALA A 110 -0.28 0.44 4.34
N ARG A 111 -1.54 0.62 4.70
CA ARG A 111 -2.00 0.53 6.09
C ARG A 111 -2.70 -0.80 6.31
N ILE A 112 -2.28 -1.53 7.34
CA ILE A 112 -2.81 -2.84 7.69
C ILE A 112 -3.25 -2.77 9.16
N GLN A 113 -4.53 -3.02 9.43
CA GLN A 113 -5.10 -2.81 10.75
C GLN A 113 -5.13 -4.09 11.60
N ARG A 114 -5.28 -5.27 10.99
CA ARG A 114 -5.53 -6.49 11.75
C ARG A 114 -5.05 -7.73 11.02
N VAL A 115 -4.09 -8.41 11.64
CA VAL A 115 -3.61 -9.74 11.22
C VAL A 115 -4.03 -10.69 12.32
N LEU A 116 -5.01 -11.55 12.02
CA LEU A 116 -5.53 -12.54 12.96
C LEU A 116 -4.80 -13.87 12.77
N GLY A 117 -4.72 -14.64 13.86
CA GLY A 117 -4.11 -15.97 13.84
C GLY A 117 -2.60 -15.97 13.64
N GLU A 118 -2.09 -17.16 13.36
CA GLU A 118 -0.68 -17.45 13.11
C GLU A 118 -0.33 -17.24 11.62
N ALA A 119 -0.61 -16.05 11.11
CA ALA A 119 -0.32 -15.68 9.72
C ALA A 119 0.85 -14.72 9.64
N TYR A 120 1.52 -14.69 8.49
CA TYR A 120 2.31 -13.55 8.07
C TYR A 120 1.52 -12.76 7.02
N TYR A 121 1.86 -11.49 6.82
CA TYR A 121 1.40 -10.73 5.66
C TYR A 121 2.59 -10.22 4.88
N ASP A 122 2.41 -10.16 3.58
CA ASP A 122 3.44 -9.70 2.65
C ASP A 122 2.94 -8.50 1.84
N ILE A 123 3.87 -7.59 1.55
CA ILE A 123 3.71 -6.59 0.51
C ILE A 123 4.82 -6.83 -0.51
N GLU A 124 4.42 -7.06 -1.76
CA GLU A 124 5.35 -7.39 -2.83
C GLU A 124 5.27 -6.39 -3.97
N ILE A 125 6.44 -6.02 -4.50
CA ILE A 125 6.57 -5.27 -5.75
C ILE A 125 7.32 -6.12 -6.75
N TRP A 126 6.69 -6.35 -7.90
CA TRP A 126 7.27 -7.06 -9.03
C TRP A 126 7.45 -6.09 -10.19
N ILE A 127 8.69 -5.93 -10.65
CA ILE A 127 9.01 -5.12 -11.83
C ILE A 127 9.54 -6.04 -12.91
N TYR A 128 8.84 -6.05 -14.04
CA TYR A 128 9.24 -6.78 -15.23
C TYR A 128 9.49 -5.80 -16.37
N ASN A 129 10.66 -5.90 -17.01
CA ASN A 129 11.04 -5.02 -18.13
C ASN A 129 11.01 -5.74 -19.50
N GLY A 130 10.38 -6.91 -19.60
CA GLY A 130 10.40 -7.75 -20.80
C GLY A 130 11.52 -8.79 -20.83
N THR A 131 12.49 -8.73 -19.92
CA THR A 131 13.61 -9.69 -19.86
C THR A 131 13.96 -10.09 -18.43
N VAL A 132 13.95 -9.14 -17.49
CA VAL A 132 14.35 -9.34 -16.10
C VAL A 132 13.16 -9.10 -15.19
N TYR A 133 12.97 -10.00 -14.23
CA TYR A 133 12.08 -9.82 -13.08
C TYR A 133 12.90 -9.33 -11.88
N ARG A 134 12.42 -8.27 -11.23
CA ARG A 134 12.90 -7.81 -9.93
C ARG A 134 11.76 -7.89 -8.94
N ARG A 135 12.02 -8.50 -7.79
CA ARG A 135 11.07 -8.63 -6.68
C ARG A 135 11.66 -7.93 -5.46
N ALA A 136 10.83 -7.16 -4.79
CA ALA A 136 11.08 -6.66 -3.44
C ALA A 136 9.88 -7.04 -2.59
N GLU A 137 10.13 -7.57 -1.41
CA GLU A 137 9.08 -8.06 -0.51
C GLU A 137 9.40 -7.63 0.92
N TRP A 138 8.37 -7.20 1.62
CA TRP A 138 8.37 -7.05 3.06
C TRP A 138 7.36 -7.98 3.66
N ARG A 139 7.79 -8.73 4.67
CA ARG A 139 6.98 -9.69 5.39
C ARG A 139 6.87 -9.28 6.83
N TYR A 140 5.65 -9.16 7.34
CA TYR A 140 5.44 -9.07 8.78
C TYR A 140 4.99 -10.41 9.33
N ASP A 141 5.82 -10.95 10.21
CA ASP A 141 5.59 -12.20 10.91
C ASP A 141 4.79 -11.88 12.18
N ASN A 142 3.48 -12.16 12.16
CA ASN A 142 2.58 -11.84 13.27
C ASN A 142 2.82 -12.72 14.49
N VAL A 143 3.40 -13.91 14.31
CA VAL A 143 3.73 -14.83 15.40
C VAL A 143 4.90 -14.27 16.20
N ASN A 144 5.99 -13.90 15.50
CA ASN A 144 7.21 -13.42 16.12
C ASN A 144 7.28 -11.89 16.28
N LYS A 145 6.27 -11.15 15.81
CA LYS A 145 6.15 -9.69 15.87
C LYS A 145 7.35 -8.96 15.25
N ARG A 146 7.79 -9.41 14.08
CA ARG A 146 8.95 -8.84 13.36
C ARG A 146 8.61 -8.49 11.92
N LEU A 147 9.19 -7.38 11.46
CA LEU A 147 9.23 -7.02 10.06
C LEU A 147 10.51 -7.60 9.44
N LEU A 148 10.37 -8.21 8.28
CA LEU A 148 11.45 -8.83 7.51
C LEU A 148 11.49 -8.22 6.12
N ILE A 149 12.70 -8.00 5.61
CA ILE A 149 12.94 -7.67 4.21
C ILE A 149 13.38 -8.95 3.51
N ILE A 150 12.59 -9.44 2.56
CA ILE A 150 12.92 -10.66 1.82
C ILE A 150 13.74 -10.26 0.59
N ASP A 151 14.94 -10.83 0.47
CA ASP A 151 15.80 -10.55 -0.68
C ASP A 151 15.41 -11.35 -1.93
N SER A 152 16.09 -11.09 -3.05
CA SER A 152 15.80 -11.74 -4.33
C SER A 152 16.01 -13.27 -4.31
N GLY A 153 16.72 -13.82 -3.32
CA GLY A 153 16.88 -15.25 -3.11
C GLY A 153 15.82 -15.85 -2.19
N GLY A 154 14.85 -15.07 -1.71
CA GLY A 154 13.85 -15.50 -0.74
C GLY A 154 14.37 -15.52 0.71
N ASN A 155 15.55 -14.97 0.98
CA ASN A 155 16.12 -15.01 2.32
C ASN A 155 15.65 -13.80 3.15
N PRO A 156 15.14 -14.02 4.37
CA PRO A 156 14.75 -12.94 5.24
C PRO A 156 15.98 -12.20 5.79
N LYS A 157 15.94 -10.86 5.71
CA LYS A 157 16.86 -9.94 6.35
C LYS A 157 16.11 -9.15 7.40
N VAL A 158 16.74 -8.96 8.56
CA VAL A 158 16.24 -8.12 9.67
C VAL A 158 16.76 -6.71 9.48
#